data_AF-A0A1Y5DIG9-F1
#
_entry.id   AF-A0A1Y5DIG9-F1
#
_cell.length_a   1.000
_cell.length_b   1.000
_cell.length_c   1.000
_cell.angle_alpha   90.00
_cell.angle_beta   90.00
_cell.angle_gamma   90.00
#
_symmetry.space_group_name_H-M   'P 1'
#
loop_
_entity.id
_entity.type
_entity.pdbx_description
1 polymer ?
#
loop_
_entity_poly.entity_id
_entity_poly.type
_entity_poly.pdbx_seq_one_letter_code
_entity_poly.pdbx_strand_id
1 'polypeptide(L)'
;MRNKKIILAGVMASGLMLSSGAHAGIWGDIGNWVDDNIVDPIEDAIDWIDDTIIDPIEDAVETVVGYAEYLTVIEGTMSQHGYIESDSTYFIAPTEEAAASGVFDVMTYNVHGFPEVIGGISSSQMKQVSSLINEWDVDIVGIQENWINHSQLISNLTHENYGYRTDHFAGGLLSFGDGLLTLSGYPFDSYDVDRIQFNECKGTILELFEGKYDSPDCQTEKGFTMTKVNISRDLVVHVYNLHHNTGGDVGVNGSNMDQIAEHMNYYSANNPIIMLGDFNMRFSNEKQAGQYEDFMGKTGLSFACIELDAEKDYSTCGGKIDLIGLRGSDQFELSVLNQETFSDGGISDHS
;
A
#
# COMPACT_ATOMS: atom_id res chain seq x y z
N MET A 1 25.82 14.13 -8.44
CA MET A 1 24.82 13.88 -7.37
C MET A 1 25.33 14.38 -6.03
N ARG A 2 25.32 15.70 -5.77
CA ARG A 2 25.59 16.27 -4.43
C ARG A 2 25.20 17.75 -4.27
N ASN A 3 24.31 18.30 -5.10
CA ASN A 3 23.96 19.75 -5.03
C ASN A 3 22.45 20.04 -4.89
N LYS A 4 21.57 19.03 -4.81
CA LYS A 4 20.11 19.27 -4.69
C LYS A 4 19.59 19.44 -3.25
N LYS A 5 20.43 19.29 -2.21
CA LYS A 5 20.02 19.40 -0.78
C LYS A 5 20.27 20.77 -0.12
N ILE A 6 20.74 21.80 -0.83
CA ILE A 6 21.02 23.13 -0.25
C ILE A 6 19.93 24.17 -0.56
N ILE A 7 19.06 23.93 -1.53
CA ILE A 7 18.11 24.95 -2.02
C ILE A 7 16.97 25.22 -1.02
N LEU A 8 16.54 24.22 -0.24
CA LEU A 8 15.46 24.41 0.74
C LEU A 8 15.89 25.20 2.00
N ALA A 9 17.19 25.32 2.28
CA ALA A 9 17.71 26.05 3.45
C ALA A 9 18.04 27.53 3.17
N GLY A 10 18.16 27.95 1.90
CA GLY A 10 18.46 29.33 1.52
C GLY A 10 17.25 30.28 1.51
N VAL A 11 16.04 29.72 1.40
CA VAL A 11 14.79 30.49 1.24
C VAL A 11 14.37 31.19 2.53
N MET A 12 14.70 30.65 3.71
CA MET A 12 14.36 31.29 4.99
C MET A 12 15.37 32.37 5.45
N ALA A 13 16.54 32.50 4.81
CA ALA A 13 17.57 33.46 5.24
C ALA A 13 17.54 34.80 4.47
N SER A 14 16.79 34.90 3.38
CA SER A 14 16.81 36.08 2.48
C SER A 14 15.67 37.08 2.75
N GLY A 15 14.67 36.70 3.56
CA GLY A 15 13.54 37.56 3.94
C GLY A 15 13.90 38.67 4.93
N LEU A 16 15.12 38.70 5.45
CA LEU A 16 15.62 39.73 6.35
C LEU A 16 16.92 40.29 5.77
N MET A 17 16.87 41.56 5.40
CA MET A 17 17.91 42.40 4.77
C MET A 17 17.77 42.52 3.26
N LEU A 18 17.14 43.61 2.81
CA LEU A 18 17.85 44.70 2.12
C LEU A 18 16.88 45.85 1.79
N SER A 19 17.20 47.01 2.33
CA SER A 19 16.60 48.29 2.03
C SER A 19 17.15 48.88 0.71
N SER A 20 16.28 49.61 0.02
CA SER A 20 16.56 50.71 -0.92
C SER A 20 17.44 50.44 -2.15
N GLY A 21 16.77 50.38 -3.31
CA GLY A 21 17.18 51.17 -4.48
C GLY A 21 17.72 50.41 -5.70
N ALA A 22 16.88 49.61 -6.38
CA ALA A 22 16.96 49.29 -7.82
C ALA A 22 15.76 48.39 -8.21
N HIS A 23 14.57 48.98 -8.38
CA HIS A 23 13.30 48.24 -8.31
C HIS A 23 12.66 47.90 -9.68
N ALA A 24 13.40 47.32 -10.61
CA ALA A 24 12.77 46.79 -11.84
C ALA A 24 13.40 45.49 -12.37
N GLY A 25 14.73 45.37 -12.39
CA GLY A 25 15.40 44.18 -12.94
C GLY A 25 15.35 42.95 -12.03
N ILE A 26 15.56 43.14 -10.72
CA ILE A 26 15.67 42.02 -9.76
C ILE A 26 14.33 41.30 -9.55
N TRP A 27 13.21 42.03 -9.60
CA TRP A 27 11.87 41.44 -9.51
C TRP A 27 11.49 40.69 -10.79
N GLY A 28 11.99 41.13 -11.94
CA GLY A 28 11.86 40.39 -13.20
C GLY A 28 12.69 39.11 -13.19
N ASP A 29 13.93 39.16 -12.67
CA ASP A 29 14.80 37.98 -12.61
C ASP A 29 14.30 36.93 -11.60
N ILE A 30 13.71 37.36 -10.47
CA ILE A 30 13.04 36.46 -9.52
C ILE A 30 11.72 35.93 -10.10
N GLY A 31 10.95 36.77 -10.80
CA GLY A 31 9.73 36.37 -11.50
C GLY A 31 10.00 35.29 -12.54
N ASN A 32 10.93 35.56 -13.47
CA ASN A 32 11.33 34.60 -14.50
C ASN A 32 11.87 33.30 -13.90
N TRP A 33 12.61 33.36 -12.79
CA TRP A 33 13.08 32.14 -12.13
C TRP A 33 11.95 31.31 -11.53
N VAL A 34 10.94 31.96 -10.93
CA VAL A 34 9.73 31.29 -10.42
C VAL A 34 8.92 30.70 -11.58
N ASP A 35 8.78 31.45 -12.68
CA ASP A 35 8.11 30.97 -13.87
C ASP A 35 8.84 29.73 -14.43
N ASP A 36 10.13 29.84 -14.78
CA ASP A 36 10.93 28.77 -15.38
C ASP A 36 11.10 27.49 -14.51
N ASN A 37 11.05 27.62 -13.17
CA ASN A 37 11.41 26.51 -12.25
C ASN A 37 10.25 25.99 -11.40
N ILE A 38 9.11 26.68 -11.41
CA ILE A 38 7.94 26.32 -10.61
C ILE A 38 6.68 26.36 -11.46
N VAL A 39 6.39 27.47 -12.16
CA VAL A 39 5.14 27.61 -12.92
C VAL A 39 5.18 26.83 -14.22
N ASP A 40 6.17 27.06 -15.08
CA ASP A 40 6.31 26.39 -16.38
C ASP A 40 6.36 24.86 -16.23
N PRO A 41 7.09 24.25 -15.28
CA PRO A 41 7.03 22.80 -15.10
C PRO A 41 5.68 22.27 -14.61
N ILE A 42 4.88 23.09 -13.92
CA ILE A 42 3.52 22.74 -13.50
C ILE A 42 2.56 22.90 -14.69
N GLU A 43 2.66 23.98 -15.45
CA GLU A 43 1.88 24.21 -16.68
C GLU A 43 2.21 23.16 -17.73
N ASP A 44 3.48 22.87 -18.00
CA ASP A 44 3.93 21.80 -18.90
C ASP A 44 3.45 20.42 -18.42
N ALA A 45 3.39 20.19 -17.11
CA ALA A 45 2.84 18.94 -16.57
C ALA A 45 1.33 18.86 -16.75
N ILE A 46 0.61 19.97 -16.60
CA ILE A 46 -0.83 20.07 -16.83
C ILE A 46 -1.14 19.90 -18.33
N ASP A 47 -0.43 20.61 -19.20
CA ASP A 47 -0.57 20.53 -20.66
C ASP A 47 -0.19 19.14 -21.17
N TRP A 48 0.86 18.53 -20.61
CA TRP A 48 1.19 17.13 -20.93
C TRP A 48 0.11 16.15 -20.44
N ILE A 49 -0.49 16.38 -19.27
CA ILE A 49 -1.64 15.60 -18.78
C ILE A 49 -2.82 15.78 -19.73
N ASP A 50 -3.08 17.00 -20.18
CA ASP A 50 -4.15 17.30 -21.12
C ASP A 50 -3.92 16.54 -22.43
N ASP A 51 -2.78 16.79 -23.10
CA ASP A 51 -2.44 16.20 -24.39
C ASP A 51 -2.24 14.67 -24.38
N THR A 52 -1.74 14.10 -23.29
CA THR A 52 -1.32 12.69 -23.24
C THR A 52 -2.36 11.79 -22.58
N ILE A 53 -3.26 12.35 -21.78
CA ILE A 53 -4.17 11.58 -20.93
C ILE A 53 -5.61 12.07 -21.10
N ILE A 54 -5.88 13.37 -20.98
CA ILE A 54 -7.26 13.88 -21.12
C ILE A 54 -7.73 13.81 -22.57
N ASP A 55 -6.96 14.34 -23.51
CA ASP A 55 -7.29 14.41 -24.95
C ASP A 55 -7.52 13.01 -25.57
N PRO A 56 -6.62 12.01 -25.40
CA PRO A 56 -6.85 10.67 -25.93
C PRO A 56 -8.06 9.97 -25.30
N ILE A 57 -8.44 10.36 -24.08
CA ILE A 57 -9.58 9.79 -23.34
C ILE A 57 -10.89 10.49 -23.69
N GLU A 58 -10.90 11.80 -23.93
CA GLU A 58 -12.06 12.50 -24.51
C GLU A 58 -12.44 11.86 -25.86
N ASP A 59 -11.44 11.48 -26.65
CA ASP A 59 -11.64 10.77 -27.92
C ASP A 59 -12.08 9.30 -27.76
N ALA A 60 -11.69 8.63 -26.66
CA ALA A 60 -12.02 7.22 -26.40
C ALA A 60 -13.35 7.02 -25.66
N VAL A 61 -13.80 8.00 -24.88
CA VAL A 61 -15.00 7.93 -24.05
C VAL A 61 -16.16 8.60 -24.77
N GLU A 62 -16.96 7.81 -25.48
CA GLU A 62 -18.04 8.29 -26.37
C GLU A 62 -19.22 8.99 -25.63
N THR A 63 -19.18 9.15 -24.31
CA THR A 63 -20.28 9.73 -23.53
C THR A 63 -19.82 10.75 -22.49
N VAL A 64 -20.63 11.81 -22.31
CA VAL A 64 -20.44 12.85 -21.26
C VAL A 64 -20.37 12.24 -19.85
N VAL A 65 -21.04 11.10 -19.63
CA VAL A 65 -21.02 10.39 -18.34
C VAL A 65 -19.63 9.82 -18.08
N GLY A 66 -19.07 9.05 -19.01
CA GLY A 66 -17.73 8.49 -18.83
C GLY A 66 -16.63 9.57 -18.69
N TYR A 67 -16.76 10.71 -19.37
CA TYR A 67 -15.82 11.83 -19.21
C TYR A 67 -15.88 12.42 -17.79
N ALA A 68 -17.07 12.58 -17.21
CA ALA A 68 -17.23 13.05 -15.83
C ALA A 68 -16.72 12.02 -14.80
N GLU A 69 -16.92 10.73 -15.06
CA GLU A 69 -16.38 9.64 -14.24
C GLU A 69 -14.85 9.65 -14.25
N TYR A 70 -14.26 9.84 -15.42
CA TYR A 70 -12.82 9.98 -15.59
C TYR A 70 -12.25 11.21 -14.88
N LEU A 71 -12.87 12.40 -15.02
CA LEU A 71 -12.42 13.60 -14.30
C LEU A 71 -12.45 13.41 -12.79
N THR A 72 -13.45 12.70 -12.27
CA THR A 72 -13.55 12.40 -10.84
C THR A 72 -12.39 11.48 -10.37
N VAL A 73 -11.99 10.52 -11.21
CA VAL A 73 -10.81 9.67 -10.97
C VAL A 73 -9.53 10.51 -10.96
N ILE A 74 -9.36 11.36 -11.97
CA ILE A 74 -8.18 12.24 -12.09
C ILE A 74 -8.10 13.21 -10.92
N GLU A 75 -9.18 13.89 -10.56
CA GLU A 75 -9.25 14.76 -9.38
C GLU A 75 -8.84 13.99 -8.11
N GLY A 76 -9.29 12.75 -7.96
CA GLY A 76 -8.87 11.85 -6.89
C GLY A 76 -7.35 11.66 -6.86
N THR A 77 -6.75 11.24 -7.98
CA THR A 77 -5.29 11.03 -8.11
C THR A 77 -4.48 12.31 -7.96
N MET A 78 -5.00 13.46 -8.40
CA MET A 78 -4.30 14.74 -8.29
C MET A 78 -4.38 15.33 -6.88
N SER A 79 -5.45 15.01 -6.14
CA SER A 79 -5.70 15.56 -4.80
C SER A 79 -4.75 15.03 -3.73
N GLN A 80 -4.17 13.85 -3.94
CA GLN A 80 -3.25 13.20 -3.02
C GLN A 80 -2.05 12.68 -3.80
N HIS A 81 -0.85 13.15 -3.46
CA HIS A 81 0.38 12.68 -4.09
C HIS A 81 1.53 12.69 -3.09
N GLY A 82 2.50 11.82 -3.32
CA GLY A 82 3.67 11.62 -2.47
C GLY A 82 3.35 10.83 -1.20
N TYR A 83 4.20 10.99 -0.18
CA TYR A 83 4.00 10.36 1.11
C TYR A 83 3.10 11.21 2.00
N ILE A 84 2.10 10.56 2.59
CA ILE A 84 1.18 11.11 3.57
C ILE A 84 1.48 10.43 4.90
N GLU A 85 1.88 11.21 5.89
CA GLU A 85 2.13 10.71 7.25
C GLU A 85 0.84 10.15 7.86
N SER A 86 0.91 8.94 8.40
CA SER A 86 -0.27 8.25 8.98
C SER A 86 -0.45 8.52 10.48
N ASP A 87 0.25 9.51 11.02
CA ASP A 87 0.28 9.86 12.46
C ASP A 87 0.72 8.68 13.33
N SER A 88 1.89 8.11 13.00
CA SER A 88 2.49 7.03 13.78
C SER A 88 3.14 7.55 15.06
N THR A 89 3.02 6.77 16.13
CA THR A 89 3.75 6.95 17.38
C THR A 89 5.26 6.83 17.11
N TYR A 90 6.03 7.65 17.81
CA TYR A 90 7.49 7.57 17.75
C TYR A 90 7.98 6.20 18.24
N PHE A 91 8.85 5.57 17.46
CA PHE A 91 9.37 4.25 17.78
C PHE A 91 10.20 4.25 19.07
N ILE A 92 9.76 3.43 20.03
CA ILE A 92 10.53 3.08 21.22
C ILE A 92 10.61 1.56 21.26
N ALA A 93 11.83 1.02 21.14
CA ALA A 93 12.05 -0.41 21.19
C ALA A 93 11.62 -1.00 22.56
N PRO A 94 10.96 -2.18 22.58
CA PRO A 94 10.65 -2.86 23.83
C PRO A 94 11.92 -3.18 24.64
N THR A 95 11.81 -3.15 25.97
CA THR A 95 12.93 -3.45 26.88
C THR A 95 12.93 -4.86 27.43
N GLU A 96 11.77 -5.51 27.44
CA GLU A 96 11.56 -6.85 28.00
C GLU A 96 11.85 -7.93 26.96
N GLU A 97 12.50 -9.03 27.37
CA GLU A 97 12.65 -10.21 26.51
C GLU A 97 11.30 -10.90 26.30
N ALA A 98 11.21 -11.68 25.23
CA ALA A 98 10.06 -12.53 24.94
C ALA A 98 9.80 -13.49 26.09
N ALA A 99 8.52 -13.70 26.41
CA ALA A 99 8.11 -14.82 27.22
C ALA A 99 8.39 -16.14 26.49
N ALA A 100 8.34 -17.26 27.22
CA ALA A 100 8.53 -18.59 26.61
C ALA A 100 7.47 -18.95 25.55
N SER A 101 6.31 -18.29 25.59
CA SER A 101 5.24 -18.38 24.60
C SER A 101 4.30 -17.17 24.74
N GLY A 102 3.55 -16.88 23.69
CA GLY A 102 2.55 -15.81 23.64
C GLY A 102 1.58 -16.02 22.48
N VAL A 103 0.58 -15.15 22.37
CA VAL A 103 -0.41 -15.14 21.29
C VAL A 103 -0.64 -13.69 20.90
N PHE A 104 -0.77 -13.43 19.60
CA PHE A 104 -1.19 -12.16 19.04
C PHE A 104 -2.04 -12.43 17.80
N ASP A 105 -2.95 -11.52 17.49
CA ASP A 105 -3.89 -11.64 16.39
C ASP A 105 -3.41 -10.82 15.18
N VAL A 106 -3.59 -11.35 13.98
CA VAL A 106 -3.24 -10.66 12.72
C VAL A 106 -4.39 -10.72 11.73
N MET A 107 -4.56 -9.66 10.94
CA MET A 107 -5.63 -9.53 9.95
C MET A 107 -5.11 -8.96 8.64
N THR A 108 -5.67 -9.44 7.54
CA THR A 108 -5.59 -8.78 6.23
C THR A 108 -6.96 -8.27 5.84
N TYR A 109 -7.03 -7.08 5.24
CA TYR A 109 -8.30 -6.52 4.78
C TYR A 109 -8.11 -5.62 3.56
N ASN A 110 -8.62 -6.07 2.40
CA ASN A 110 -8.79 -5.22 1.23
C ASN A 110 -10.05 -4.34 1.43
N VAL A 111 -9.88 -3.03 1.48
CA VAL A 111 -10.96 -2.07 1.79
C VAL A 111 -11.69 -1.55 0.56
N HIS A 112 -11.37 -2.07 -0.63
CA HIS A 112 -12.01 -1.68 -1.90
C HIS A 112 -11.99 -0.16 -2.14
N GLY A 113 -10.85 0.46 -1.87
CA GLY A 113 -10.77 1.90 -1.62
C GLY A 113 -10.68 2.80 -2.85
N PHE A 114 -11.07 2.30 -4.02
CA PHE A 114 -11.12 3.11 -5.23
C PHE A 114 -12.19 4.22 -5.10
N PRO A 115 -12.16 5.25 -5.96
CA PRO A 115 -13.28 6.18 -6.07
C PRO A 115 -14.63 5.48 -6.28
N GLU A 116 -15.67 5.92 -5.57
CA GLU A 116 -17.06 5.40 -5.68
C GLU A 116 -17.56 5.39 -7.14
N VAL A 117 -17.11 6.35 -7.94
CA VAL A 117 -17.48 6.49 -9.34
C VAL A 117 -17.00 5.35 -10.25
N ILE A 118 -15.91 4.67 -9.90
CA ILE A 118 -15.44 3.45 -10.58
C ILE A 118 -15.77 2.18 -9.77
N GLY A 119 -16.78 2.28 -8.90
CA GLY A 119 -17.30 1.16 -8.14
C GLY A 119 -16.65 0.95 -6.78
N GLY A 120 -15.76 1.85 -6.31
CA GLY A 120 -15.11 1.75 -5.01
C GLY A 120 -15.93 2.28 -3.83
N ILE A 121 -15.27 2.85 -2.83
CA ILE A 121 -15.86 3.18 -1.52
C ILE A 121 -16.08 4.69 -1.33
N SER A 122 -17.20 5.06 -0.68
CA SER A 122 -17.42 6.44 -0.25
C SER A 122 -16.57 6.80 0.97
N SER A 123 -16.26 8.08 1.16
CA SER A 123 -15.58 8.57 2.37
C SER A 123 -16.33 8.24 3.67
N SER A 124 -17.66 8.07 3.61
CA SER A 124 -18.47 7.70 4.78
C SER A 124 -18.32 6.23 5.16
N GLN A 125 -18.28 5.35 4.16
CA GLN A 125 -18.02 3.92 4.34
C GLN A 125 -16.58 3.68 4.81
N MET A 126 -15.59 4.41 4.27
CA MET A 126 -14.20 4.32 4.75
C MET A 126 -14.06 4.72 6.24
N LYS A 127 -14.84 5.69 6.72
CA LYS A 127 -14.91 6.00 8.17
C LYS A 127 -15.54 4.87 8.99
N GLN A 128 -16.52 4.16 8.42
CA GLN A 128 -17.11 2.99 9.08
C GLN A 128 -16.10 1.85 9.17
N VAL A 129 -15.32 1.60 8.11
CA VAL A 129 -14.17 0.68 8.14
C VAL A 129 -13.20 1.03 9.27
N SER A 130 -12.86 2.32 9.43
CA SER A 130 -12.03 2.80 10.55
C SER A 130 -12.61 2.41 11.92
N SER A 131 -13.93 2.50 12.09
CA SER A 131 -14.61 2.06 13.32
C SER A 131 -14.59 0.55 13.51
N LEU A 132 -14.80 -0.21 12.43
CA LEU A 132 -14.78 -1.68 12.46
C LEU A 132 -13.42 -2.22 12.85
N ILE A 133 -12.33 -1.67 12.30
CA ILE A 133 -10.96 -2.06 12.66
C ILE A 133 -10.70 -1.91 14.17
N ASN A 134 -11.20 -0.84 14.80
CA ASN A 134 -11.15 -0.70 16.25
C ASN A 134 -12.04 -1.69 17.00
N GLU A 135 -13.22 -2.01 16.47
CA GLU A 135 -14.15 -2.95 17.09
C GLU A 135 -13.62 -4.38 17.07
N TRP A 136 -12.91 -4.76 15.99
CA TRP A 136 -12.30 -6.07 15.84
C TRP A 136 -11.07 -6.28 16.73
N ASP A 137 -10.41 -5.18 17.14
CA ASP A 137 -9.34 -5.16 18.15
C ASP A 137 -8.21 -6.18 17.89
N VAL A 138 -7.70 -6.20 16.65
CA VAL A 138 -6.63 -7.11 16.20
C VAL A 138 -5.27 -6.45 16.36
N ASP A 139 -4.23 -7.18 16.81
CA ASP A 139 -2.94 -6.55 17.14
C ASP A 139 -2.16 -6.00 15.93
N ILE A 140 -2.26 -6.67 14.77
CA ILE A 140 -1.59 -6.24 13.53
C ILE A 140 -2.56 -6.39 12.35
N VAL A 141 -2.81 -5.29 11.64
CA VAL A 141 -3.71 -5.27 10.48
C VAL A 141 -2.94 -4.79 9.26
N GLY A 142 -2.90 -5.57 8.19
CA GLY A 142 -2.47 -5.07 6.89
C GLY A 142 -3.67 -4.83 5.99
N ILE A 143 -3.71 -3.62 5.46
CA ILE A 143 -4.78 -3.10 4.64
C ILE A 143 -4.27 -2.97 3.20
N GLN A 144 -5.13 -3.35 2.25
CA GLN A 144 -4.92 -3.17 0.82
C GLN A 144 -5.99 -2.24 0.27
N GLU A 145 -5.74 -1.69 -0.91
CA GLU A 145 -6.63 -0.74 -1.61
C GLU A 145 -6.96 0.54 -0.86
N ASN A 146 -6.10 0.96 0.08
CA ASN A 146 -6.21 2.29 0.65
C ASN A 146 -5.71 3.35 -0.36
N TRP A 147 -6.50 3.68 -1.39
CA TRP A 147 -6.06 4.56 -2.48
C TRP A 147 -6.22 6.06 -2.15
N ILE A 148 -7.46 6.54 -2.04
CA ILE A 148 -7.77 7.99 -1.98
C ILE A 148 -8.46 8.47 -0.69
N ASN A 149 -8.90 7.56 0.18
CA ASN A 149 -9.65 7.89 1.40
C ASN A 149 -8.83 7.62 2.68
N HIS A 150 -7.50 7.74 2.61
CA HIS A 150 -6.60 7.40 3.73
C HIS A 150 -6.93 8.14 5.02
N SER A 151 -7.20 9.45 4.94
CA SER A 151 -7.53 10.24 6.14
C SER A 151 -8.79 9.76 6.84
N GLN A 152 -9.76 9.22 6.10
CA GLN A 152 -10.99 8.65 6.62
C GLN A 152 -10.75 7.27 7.23
N LEU A 153 -9.91 6.45 6.58
CA LEU A 153 -9.53 5.12 7.06
C LEU A 153 -8.86 5.17 8.44
N ILE A 154 -8.03 6.19 8.71
CA ILE A 154 -7.35 6.32 9.99
C ILE A 154 -8.11 7.18 11.02
N SER A 155 -9.23 7.79 10.63
CA SER A 155 -9.86 8.86 11.42
C SER A 155 -10.39 8.46 12.80
N ASN A 156 -10.76 7.19 12.98
CA ASN A 156 -11.24 6.69 14.26
C ASN A 156 -10.17 5.88 15.01
N LEU A 157 -9.04 5.54 14.39
CA LEU A 157 -8.00 4.72 15.00
C LEU A 157 -7.29 5.47 16.13
N THR A 158 -7.19 4.86 17.30
CA THR A 158 -6.51 5.46 18.46
C THR A 158 -5.04 5.09 18.49
N HIS A 159 -4.21 5.89 19.18
CA HIS A 159 -2.82 5.52 19.47
C HIS A 159 -2.70 4.42 20.53
N GLU A 160 -3.77 4.13 21.27
CA GLU A 160 -3.78 3.07 22.29
C GLU A 160 -3.76 1.68 21.65
N ASN A 161 -4.53 1.48 20.57
CA ASN A 161 -4.65 0.16 19.93
C ASN A 161 -3.84 0.08 18.63
N TYR A 162 -3.76 1.16 17.87
CA TYR A 162 -3.07 1.22 16.58
C TYR A 162 -2.13 2.42 16.52
N GLY A 163 -1.24 2.51 17.51
CA GLY A 163 -0.27 3.60 17.63
C GLY A 163 0.81 3.58 16.56
N TYR A 164 1.16 2.42 16.01
CA TYR A 164 2.20 2.30 15.00
C TYR A 164 1.60 2.07 13.63
N ARG A 165 1.95 2.92 12.67
CA ARG A 165 1.33 2.98 11.35
C ARG A 165 2.40 3.25 10.29
N THR A 166 2.37 2.52 9.19
CA THR A 166 3.24 2.84 8.04
C THR A 166 2.70 4.08 7.34
N ASP A 167 3.57 4.97 6.86
CA ASP A 167 3.13 6.10 6.05
C ASP A 167 2.47 5.65 4.75
N HIS A 168 1.45 6.38 4.30
CA HIS A 168 0.73 6.09 3.07
C HIS A 168 1.45 6.70 1.87
N PHE A 169 1.76 5.89 0.86
CA PHE A 169 2.21 6.41 -0.42
C PHE A 169 1.01 6.58 -1.34
N ALA A 170 0.65 7.83 -1.61
CA ALA A 170 -0.51 8.19 -2.44
C ALA A 170 -0.20 8.28 -3.94
N GLY A 171 1.00 7.87 -4.36
CA GLY A 171 1.39 7.87 -5.78
C GLY A 171 1.93 9.22 -6.27
N GLY A 172 2.14 9.31 -7.57
CA GLY A 172 2.42 10.54 -8.29
C GLY A 172 1.14 11.25 -8.72
N LEU A 173 1.27 12.29 -9.55
CA LEU A 173 0.13 13.12 -10.02
C LEU A 173 -1.01 12.33 -10.69
N LEU A 174 -0.72 11.12 -11.16
CA LEU A 174 -1.61 10.32 -12.01
C LEU A 174 -1.72 8.88 -11.54
N SER A 175 -1.17 8.53 -10.39
CA SER A 175 -1.27 7.17 -9.86
C SER A 175 -1.93 7.20 -8.50
N PHE A 176 -2.44 6.05 -8.05
CA PHE A 176 -3.16 5.94 -6.79
C PHE A 176 -2.26 5.59 -5.60
N GLY A 177 -0.96 5.42 -5.84
CA GLY A 177 -0.05 4.86 -4.86
C GLY A 177 -0.12 3.34 -4.83
N ASP A 178 0.41 2.76 -3.77
CA ASP A 178 0.45 1.29 -3.60
C ASP A 178 -0.72 0.72 -2.79
N GLY A 179 -1.49 1.59 -2.13
CA GLY A 179 -2.70 1.21 -1.41
C GLY A 179 -2.45 0.40 -0.15
N LEU A 180 -1.20 0.34 0.34
CA LEU A 180 -0.80 -0.50 1.47
C LEU A 180 -0.63 0.32 2.75
N LEU A 181 -1.29 -0.14 3.81
CA LEU A 181 -1.16 0.38 5.17
C LEU A 181 -1.01 -0.78 6.16
N THR A 182 0.04 -0.76 6.98
CA THR A 182 0.15 -1.65 8.14
C THR A 182 -0.12 -0.86 9.41
N LEU A 183 -1.08 -1.36 10.20
CA LEU A 183 -1.43 -0.87 11.53
C LEU A 183 -0.94 -1.88 12.57
N SER A 184 -0.40 -1.42 13.69
CA SER A 184 -0.02 -2.30 14.79
C SER A 184 -0.16 -1.64 16.16
N GLY A 185 -0.57 -2.44 17.14
CA GLY A 185 -0.40 -2.12 18.57
C GLY A 185 1.04 -2.30 19.06
N TYR A 186 1.88 -3.03 18.32
CA TYR A 186 3.28 -3.28 18.67
C TYR A 186 4.23 -2.28 18.00
N PRO A 187 5.34 -1.89 18.68
CA PRO A 187 6.28 -0.91 18.15
C PRO A 187 6.96 -1.29 16.83
N PHE A 188 6.94 -0.38 15.87
CA PHE A 188 7.85 -0.37 14.72
C PHE A 188 8.22 1.07 14.35
N ASP A 189 9.30 1.23 13.59
CA ASP A 189 9.74 2.53 13.07
C ASP A 189 9.09 2.78 11.71
N SER A 190 8.15 3.74 11.65
CA SER A 190 7.46 4.10 10.41
C SER A 190 8.39 4.67 9.33
N TYR A 191 9.60 5.10 9.72
CA TYR A 191 10.64 5.57 8.79
C TYR A 191 11.57 4.45 8.30
N ASP A 192 11.49 3.24 8.85
CA ASP A 192 12.27 2.04 8.46
C ASP A 192 11.32 0.94 7.94
N VAL A 193 10.54 1.31 6.93
CA VAL A 193 9.64 0.41 6.20
C VAL A 193 10.18 0.23 4.79
N ASP A 194 10.44 -1.02 4.40
CA ASP A 194 10.73 -1.31 3.00
C ASP A 194 9.41 -1.28 2.22
N ARG A 195 9.35 -0.49 1.14
CA ARG A 195 8.18 -0.37 0.26
C ARG A 195 8.62 -0.65 -1.18
N ILE A 196 8.12 -1.74 -1.76
CA ILE A 196 8.60 -2.31 -3.03
C ILE A 196 7.44 -2.39 -4.00
N GLN A 197 7.52 -1.64 -5.10
CA GLN A 197 6.61 -1.79 -6.24
C GLN A 197 6.96 -3.04 -7.05
N PHE A 198 5.94 -3.74 -7.56
CA PHE A 198 6.14 -4.84 -8.48
C PHE A 198 6.66 -4.37 -9.85
N ASN A 199 7.55 -5.15 -10.44
CA ASN A 199 8.14 -4.82 -11.75
C ASN A 199 7.17 -5.04 -12.93
N GLU A 200 6.17 -5.88 -12.75
CA GLU A 200 5.18 -6.21 -13.77
C GLU A 200 3.77 -5.90 -13.26
N CYS A 201 2.94 -5.35 -14.14
CA CYS A 201 1.54 -5.01 -13.89
C CYS A 201 0.67 -5.29 -15.13
N LYS A 202 -0.65 -5.24 -14.98
CA LYS A 202 -1.58 -5.42 -16.09
C LYS A 202 -2.81 -4.50 -16.01
N GLY A 203 -3.09 -3.83 -17.13
CA GLY A 203 -4.28 -3.01 -17.31
C GLY A 203 -4.09 -1.56 -16.85
N THR A 204 -4.53 -0.63 -17.69
CA THR A 204 -4.53 0.81 -17.43
C THR A 204 -5.96 1.31 -17.16
N ILE A 205 -6.10 2.54 -16.65
CA ILE A 205 -7.42 3.14 -16.44
C ILE A 205 -8.21 3.31 -17.75
N LEU A 206 -7.54 3.62 -18.86
CA LEU A 206 -8.17 3.69 -20.18
C LEU A 206 -8.69 2.31 -20.61
N GLU A 207 -7.88 1.26 -20.43
CA GLU A 207 -8.29 -0.10 -20.77
C GLU A 207 -9.42 -0.63 -19.88
N LEU A 208 -9.57 -0.12 -18.65
CA LEU A 208 -10.75 -0.35 -17.81
C LEU A 208 -12.00 0.26 -18.45
N PHE A 209 -11.95 1.54 -18.85
CA PHE A 209 -13.09 2.21 -19.51
C PHE A 209 -13.45 1.62 -20.87
N GLU A 210 -12.47 1.10 -21.61
CA GLU A 210 -12.69 0.34 -22.85
C GLU A 210 -13.23 -1.08 -22.61
N GLY A 211 -13.31 -1.53 -21.35
CA GLY A 211 -13.74 -2.88 -20.97
C GLY A 211 -12.77 -3.98 -21.38
N LYS A 212 -11.49 -3.66 -21.59
CA LYS A 212 -10.43 -4.64 -21.92
C LYS A 212 -9.93 -5.38 -20.68
N TYR A 213 -9.93 -4.71 -19.53
CA TYR A 213 -9.56 -5.27 -18.23
C TYR A 213 -10.55 -4.86 -17.16
N ASP A 214 -10.66 -5.67 -16.11
CA ASP A 214 -11.57 -5.42 -14.98
C ASP A 214 -10.87 -4.66 -13.83
N SER A 215 -9.57 -4.40 -13.95
CA SER A 215 -8.78 -3.62 -12.97
C SER A 215 -7.68 -2.82 -13.68
N PRO A 216 -7.41 -1.57 -13.24
CA PRO A 216 -6.37 -0.72 -13.79
C PRO A 216 -5.04 -0.85 -13.01
N ASP A 217 -4.48 -2.06 -12.85
CA ASP A 217 -3.34 -2.28 -11.94
C ASP A 217 -2.09 -1.47 -12.30
N CYS A 218 -1.84 -1.20 -13.58
CA CYS A 218 -0.72 -0.36 -14.01
C CYS A 218 -0.90 1.14 -13.71
N GLN A 219 -2.09 1.56 -13.26
CA GLN A 219 -2.32 2.90 -12.71
C GLN A 219 -2.03 2.98 -11.19
N THR A 220 -1.60 1.87 -10.60
CA THR A 220 -1.25 1.75 -9.19
C THR A 220 0.19 1.29 -9.04
N GLU A 221 0.82 1.63 -7.92
CA GLU A 221 2.13 1.12 -7.52
C GLU A 221 2.02 -0.17 -6.70
N LYS A 222 1.12 -1.09 -7.10
CA LYS A 222 0.94 -2.39 -6.46
C LYS A 222 2.28 -3.09 -6.19
N GLY A 223 2.35 -3.74 -5.04
CA GLY A 223 3.62 -4.15 -4.46
C GLY A 223 3.44 -4.81 -3.11
N PHE A 224 4.48 -4.68 -2.29
CA PHE A 224 4.46 -5.08 -0.88
C PHE A 224 5.27 -4.13 -0.02
N THR A 225 4.94 -4.09 1.27
CA THR A 225 5.78 -3.50 2.31
C THR A 225 6.35 -4.57 3.22
N MET A 226 7.48 -4.30 3.86
CA MET A 226 8.01 -5.08 4.98
C MET A 226 8.24 -4.15 6.18
N THR A 227 7.57 -4.47 7.29
CA THR A 227 7.67 -3.73 8.54
C THR A 227 8.26 -4.62 9.63
N LYS A 228 9.22 -4.08 10.40
CA LYS A 228 9.86 -4.79 11.52
C LYS A 228 9.09 -4.53 12.81
N VAL A 229 8.12 -5.39 13.12
CA VAL A 229 7.25 -5.25 14.30
C VAL A 229 7.92 -5.89 15.52
N ASN A 230 8.18 -5.09 16.55
CA ASN A 230 8.92 -5.49 17.74
C ASN A 230 7.91 -5.93 18.82
N ILE A 231 7.68 -7.24 18.94
CA ILE A 231 6.77 -7.82 19.95
C ILE A 231 7.43 -7.78 21.34
N SER A 232 8.74 -8.05 21.39
CA SER A 232 9.60 -7.93 22.56
C SER A 232 11.00 -7.45 22.14
N ARG A 233 11.94 -7.32 23.09
CA ARG A 233 13.31 -6.88 22.82
C ARG A 233 14.08 -7.81 21.86
N ASP A 234 13.77 -9.10 21.89
CA ASP A 234 14.43 -10.16 21.12
C ASP A 234 13.50 -10.84 20.09
N LEU A 235 12.20 -10.53 20.08
CA LEU A 235 11.24 -11.01 19.08
C LEU A 235 10.81 -9.87 18.15
N VAL A 236 11.45 -9.83 16.98
CA VAL A 236 11.09 -8.94 15.88
C VAL A 236 10.48 -9.75 14.75
N VAL A 237 9.19 -9.54 14.49
CA VAL A 237 8.45 -10.19 13.41
C VAL A 237 8.51 -9.30 12.18
N HIS A 238 8.98 -9.83 11.05
CA HIS A 238 8.93 -9.13 9.78
C HIS A 238 7.54 -9.33 9.17
N VAL A 239 6.73 -8.28 9.17
CA VAL A 239 5.36 -8.29 8.63
C VAL A 239 5.39 -7.80 7.19
N TYR A 240 5.01 -8.68 6.27
CA TYR A 240 4.84 -8.37 4.86
C TYR A 240 3.35 -8.11 4.58
N ASN A 241 3.03 -6.92 4.10
CA ASN A 241 1.68 -6.58 3.59
C ASN A 241 1.77 -6.42 2.07
N LEU A 242 0.94 -7.13 1.32
CA LEU A 242 0.99 -7.13 -0.15
C LEU A 242 -0.37 -6.95 -0.81
N HIS A 243 -0.34 -6.45 -2.04
CA HIS A 243 -1.47 -6.48 -2.94
C HIS A 243 -1.00 -6.84 -4.35
N HIS A 244 -1.26 -8.09 -4.74
CA HIS A 244 -0.91 -8.60 -6.07
C HIS A 244 -1.79 -8.01 -7.18
N ASN A 245 -1.26 -8.06 -8.40
CA ASN A 245 -2.02 -7.73 -9.61
C ASN A 245 -3.26 -8.64 -9.76
N THR A 246 -4.35 -8.04 -10.22
CA THR A 246 -5.63 -8.65 -10.51
C THR A 246 -5.57 -9.40 -11.86
N GLY A 247 -6.43 -10.40 -12.05
CA GLY A 247 -6.62 -11.03 -13.37
C GLY A 247 -5.80 -12.29 -13.64
N GLY A 248 -5.11 -12.83 -12.63
CA GLY A 248 -4.59 -14.20 -12.65
C GLY A 248 -3.57 -14.51 -13.74
N ASP A 249 -2.88 -13.50 -14.27
CA ASP A 249 -1.83 -13.67 -15.26
C ASP A 249 -0.63 -14.37 -14.61
N VAL A 250 -0.43 -15.63 -15.00
CA VAL A 250 0.59 -16.51 -14.40
C VAL A 250 1.99 -15.92 -14.54
N GLY A 251 2.27 -15.16 -15.62
CA GLY A 251 3.56 -14.50 -15.82
C GLY A 251 3.80 -13.41 -14.78
N VAL A 252 2.88 -12.44 -14.73
CA VAL A 252 2.94 -11.29 -13.80
C VAL A 252 2.96 -11.78 -12.35
N ASN A 253 2.03 -12.65 -12.01
CA ASN A 253 1.89 -13.19 -10.66
C ASN A 253 3.13 -13.98 -10.22
N GLY A 254 3.72 -14.76 -11.15
CA GLY A 254 4.95 -15.49 -10.88
C GLY A 254 6.13 -14.56 -10.61
N SER A 255 6.28 -13.51 -11.43
CA SER A 255 7.31 -12.49 -11.21
C SER A 255 7.11 -11.75 -9.88
N ASN A 256 5.87 -11.48 -9.46
CA ASN A 256 5.57 -10.83 -8.18
C ASN A 256 5.99 -11.74 -7.00
N MET A 257 5.64 -13.03 -7.04
CA MET A 257 6.06 -14.00 -6.03
C MET A 257 7.58 -14.15 -5.95
N ASP A 258 8.27 -14.17 -7.09
CA ASP A 258 9.73 -14.24 -7.13
C ASP A 258 10.37 -13.02 -6.49
N GLN A 259 9.87 -11.82 -6.80
CA GLN A 259 10.37 -10.57 -6.22
C GLN A 259 10.21 -10.54 -4.69
N ILE A 260 9.07 -11.03 -4.19
CA ILE A 260 8.82 -11.17 -2.75
C ILE A 260 9.79 -12.19 -2.13
N ALA A 261 9.94 -13.36 -2.74
CA ALA A 261 10.80 -14.43 -2.24
C ALA A 261 12.27 -13.99 -2.17
N GLU A 262 12.76 -13.26 -3.17
CA GLU A 262 14.09 -12.68 -3.18
C GLU A 262 14.30 -11.69 -2.03
N HIS A 263 13.34 -10.76 -1.84
CA HIS A 263 13.39 -9.80 -0.74
C HIS A 263 13.39 -10.52 0.62
N MET A 264 12.49 -11.49 0.79
CA MET A 264 12.34 -12.27 2.00
C MET A 264 13.61 -13.03 2.37
N ASN A 265 14.23 -13.69 1.40
CA ASN A 265 15.46 -14.45 1.61
C ASN A 265 16.66 -13.55 1.89
N TYR A 266 16.68 -12.31 1.39
CA TYR A 266 17.76 -11.38 1.67
C TYR A 266 17.60 -10.67 3.02
N TYR A 267 16.42 -10.13 3.30
CA TYR A 267 16.18 -9.25 4.46
C TYR A 267 15.61 -9.96 5.69
N SER A 268 14.97 -11.11 5.51
CA SER A 268 14.22 -11.79 6.58
C SER A 268 14.72 -13.20 6.89
N ALA A 269 15.84 -13.68 6.32
CA ALA A 269 16.27 -15.09 6.44
C ALA A 269 16.23 -15.67 7.87
N ASN A 270 16.58 -14.87 8.88
CA ASN A 270 16.70 -15.30 10.27
C ASN A 270 15.58 -14.77 11.19
N ASN A 271 14.60 -14.05 10.65
CA ASN A 271 13.50 -13.48 11.44
C ASN A 271 12.21 -14.27 11.20
N PRO A 272 11.34 -14.38 12.23
CA PRO A 272 9.98 -14.83 12.03
C PRO A 272 9.26 -13.89 11.07
N ILE A 273 8.37 -14.45 10.26
CA ILE A 273 7.62 -13.75 9.23
C ILE A 273 6.14 -13.99 9.42
N ILE A 274 5.38 -12.90 9.30
CA ILE A 274 3.98 -12.93 8.94
C ILE A 274 3.85 -12.27 7.58
N MET A 275 3.22 -12.94 6.63
CA MET A 275 2.86 -12.39 5.34
C MET A 275 1.35 -12.36 5.25
N LEU A 276 0.80 -11.25 4.81
CA LEU A 276 -0.64 -11.08 4.71
C LEU A 276 -0.96 -10.18 3.54
N GLY A 277 -2.14 -10.32 2.96
CA GLY A 277 -2.57 -9.47 1.87
C GLY A 277 -3.59 -10.12 0.96
N ASP A 278 -4.00 -9.35 -0.04
CA ASP A 278 -4.74 -9.85 -1.19
C ASP A 278 -3.74 -10.35 -2.26
N PHE A 279 -3.66 -11.67 -2.39
CA PHE A 279 -2.78 -12.33 -3.35
C PHE A 279 -3.36 -12.35 -4.76
N ASN A 280 -4.65 -12.02 -4.96
CA ASN A 280 -5.35 -12.13 -6.24
C ASN A 280 -5.14 -13.49 -6.96
N MET A 281 -4.83 -14.52 -6.17
CA MET A 281 -4.42 -15.85 -6.61
C MET A 281 -5.06 -16.90 -5.71
N ARG A 282 -5.51 -18.00 -6.30
CA ARG A 282 -6.27 -19.05 -5.61
C ARG A 282 -5.52 -20.37 -5.66
N PHE A 283 -5.41 -21.04 -4.51
CA PHE A 283 -4.90 -22.41 -4.43
C PHE A 283 -5.74 -23.41 -5.24
N SER A 284 -7.03 -23.15 -5.42
CA SER A 284 -7.91 -23.98 -6.25
C SER A 284 -7.65 -23.89 -7.76
N ASN A 285 -6.84 -22.93 -8.22
CA ASN A 285 -6.42 -22.84 -9.62
C ASN A 285 -5.13 -23.64 -9.84
N GLU A 286 -5.18 -24.70 -10.66
CA GLU A 286 -4.03 -25.62 -10.85
C GLU A 286 -2.74 -24.92 -11.27
N LYS A 287 -2.80 -23.85 -12.09
CA LYS A 287 -1.60 -23.12 -12.50
C LYS A 287 -1.02 -22.29 -11.37
N GLN A 288 -1.88 -21.66 -10.56
CA GLN A 288 -1.46 -20.82 -9.44
C GLN A 288 -1.02 -21.67 -8.23
N ALA A 289 -1.60 -22.86 -8.04
CA ALA A 289 -1.20 -23.81 -7.02
C ALA A 289 0.30 -24.14 -7.12
N GLY A 290 0.79 -24.43 -8.33
CA GLY A 290 2.22 -24.67 -8.57
C GLY A 290 3.11 -23.46 -8.26
N GLN A 291 2.60 -22.23 -8.42
CA GLN A 291 3.33 -21.01 -8.05
C GLN A 291 3.40 -20.84 -6.53
N TYR A 292 2.31 -21.15 -5.81
CA TYR A 292 2.32 -21.20 -4.36
C TYR A 292 3.27 -22.28 -3.82
N GLU A 293 3.27 -23.48 -4.40
CA GLU A 293 4.20 -24.55 -4.01
C GLU A 293 5.66 -24.12 -4.16
N ASP A 294 6.01 -23.53 -5.31
CA ASP A 294 7.36 -23.01 -5.55
C ASP A 294 7.72 -21.86 -4.60
N PHE A 295 6.79 -20.93 -4.36
CA PHE A 295 6.98 -19.83 -3.42
C PHE A 295 7.19 -20.32 -1.97
N MET A 296 6.38 -21.26 -1.49
CA MET A 296 6.55 -21.89 -0.19
C MET A 296 7.90 -22.62 -0.10
N GLY A 297 8.31 -23.32 -1.16
CA GLY A 297 9.62 -23.98 -1.24
C GLY A 297 10.80 -22.99 -1.18
N LYS A 298 10.67 -21.82 -1.82
CA LYS A 298 11.69 -20.76 -1.84
C LYS A 298 11.80 -19.98 -0.54
N THR A 299 10.69 -19.80 0.18
CA THR A 299 10.61 -18.91 1.35
C THR A 299 10.56 -19.65 2.67
N GLY A 300 10.11 -20.90 2.67
CA GLY A 300 9.77 -21.66 3.88
C GLY A 300 8.45 -21.21 4.54
N LEU A 301 7.68 -20.32 3.92
CA LEU A 301 6.35 -19.96 4.39
C LEU A 301 5.39 -21.16 4.31
N SER A 302 4.46 -21.21 5.26
CA SER A 302 3.21 -21.96 5.14
C SER A 302 2.03 -21.03 5.34
N PHE A 303 0.85 -21.39 4.85
CA PHE A 303 -0.35 -20.55 4.94
C PHE A 303 -1.30 -21.04 6.03
N ALA A 304 -2.01 -20.12 6.69
CA ALA A 304 -2.86 -20.44 7.82
C ALA A 304 -3.95 -21.50 7.50
N CYS A 305 -4.55 -21.40 6.31
CA CYS A 305 -5.51 -22.39 5.82
C CYS A 305 -4.91 -23.80 5.65
N ILE A 306 -3.62 -23.89 5.30
CA ILE A 306 -2.87 -25.16 5.23
C ILE A 306 -2.50 -25.61 6.64
N GLU A 307 -2.05 -24.69 7.49
CA GLU A 307 -1.55 -25.01 8.82
C GLU A 307 -2.63 -25.60 9.74
N LEU A 308 -3.87 -25.13 9.58
CA LEU A 308 -5.03 -25.64 10.30
C LEU A 308 -5.55 -26.98 9.79
N ASP A 309 -5.12 -27.41 8.60
CA ASP A 309 -5.46 -28.73 8.08
C ASP A 309 -4.53 -29.80 8.65
N ALA A 310 -5.12 -30.90 9.13
CA ALA A 310 -4.37 -31.98 9.76
C ALA A 310 -3.49 -32.76 8.75
N GLU A 311 -3.87 -32.75 7.47
CA GLU A 311 -3.14 -33.40 6.38
C GLU A 311 -2.21 -32.43 5.63
N LYS A 312 -2.24 -31.13 6.00
CA LYS A 312 -1.56 -30.03 5.31
C LYS A 312 -1.92 -29.96 3.82
N ASP A 313 -3.17 -30.26 3.49
CA ASP A 313 -3.69 -30.18 2.13
C ASP A 313 -4.04 -28.72 1.78
N TYR A 314 -3.51 -28.23 0.65
CA TYR A 314 -3.80 -26.90 0.13
C TYR A 314 -5.26 -26.72 -0.33
N SER A 315 -6.00 -27.81 -0.53
CA SER A 315 -7.41 -27.77 -0.91
C SER A 315 -8.29 -27.02 0.10
N THR A 316 -7.88 -26.95 1.38
CA THR A 316 -8.57 -26.22 2.45
C THR A 316 -8.52 -24.70 2.28
N CYS A 317 -7.50 -24.18 1.59
CA CYS A 317 -7.44 -22.76 1.22
C CYS A 317 -8.50 -22.40 0.17
N GLY A 318 -8.93 -23.38 -0.63
CA GLY A 318 -10.06 -23.27 -1.56
C GLY A 318 -9.93 -22.09 -2.52
N GLY A 319 -10.95 -21.23 -2.52
CA GLY A 319 -11.02 -20.04 -3.36
C GLY A 319 -10.51 -18.76 -2.70
N LYS A 320 -9.93 -18.80 -1.49
CA LYS A 320 -9.45 -17.58 -0.81
C LYS A 320 -8.34 -16.89 -1.62
N ILE A 321 -8.35 -15.56 -1.62
CA ILE A 321 -7.32 -14.71 -2.22
C ILE A 321 -6.67 -13.83 -1.15
N ASP A 322 -7.44 -13.44 -0.14
CA ASP A 322 -6.93 -12.86 1.10
C ASP A 322 -6.37 -13.97 1.99
N LEU A 323 -5.05 -13.97 2.18
CA LEU A 323 -4.32 -15.05 2.82
C LEU A 323 -3.35 -14.52 3.86
N ILE A 324 -3.08 -15.36 4.86
CA ILE A 324 -2.07 -15.12 5.88
C ILE A 324 -1.10 -16.29 5.87
N GLY A 325 0.17 -15.99 5.60
CA GLY A 325 1.31 -16.89 5.66
C GLY A 325 2.19 -16.61 6.87
N LEU A 326 2.87 -17.65 7.36
CA LEU A 326 3.74 -17.58 8.51
C LEU A 326 4.97 -18.48 8.34
N ARG A 327 6.08 -18.04 8.93
CA ARG A 327 7.31 -18.82 9.07
C ARG A 327 8.00 -18.42 10.37
N GLY A 328 8.38 -19.40 11.18
CA GLY A 328 9.21 -19.16 12.36
C GLY A 328 10.65 -18.77 12.01
N SER A 329 11.49 -18.73 13.04
CA SER A 329 12.95 -18.64 12.95
C SER A 329 13.60 -19.77 13.77
N ASP A 330 14.93 -19.81 13.80
CA ASP A 330 15.68 -20.73 14.66
C ASP A 330 15.40 -20.53 16.16
N GLN A 331 14.98 -19.32 16.56
CA GLN A 331 14.70 -18.96 17.95
C GLN A 331 13.21 -19.04 18.31
N PHE A 332 12.32 -18.73 17.36
CA PHE A 332 10.89 -18.61 17.63
C PHE A 332 10.06 -19.40 16.63
N GLU A 333 9.27 -20.33 17.13
CA GLU A 333 8.26 -21.03 16.34
C GLU A 333 7.00 -20.17 16.23
N LEU A 334 6.37 -20.16 15.05
CA LEU A 334 5.04 -19.59 14.84
C LEU A 334 4.09 -20.70 14.42
N SER A 335 2.89 -20.71 14.99
CA SER A 335 1.84 -21.70 14.68
C SER A 335 0.48 -21.05 14.72
N VAL A 336 -0.43 -21.52 13.86
CA VAL A 336 -1.81 -21.02 13.83
C VAL A 336 -2.66 -21.73 14.88
N LEU A 337 -3.34 -20.95 15.72
CA LEU A 337 -4.23 -21.48 16.76
C LEU A 337 -5.69 -21.54 16.29
N ASN A 338 -6.14 -20.49 15.61
CA ASN A 338 -7.46 -20.38 15.02
C ASN A 338 -7.40 -19.50 13.76
N GLN A 339 -8.49 -19.47 12.99
CA GLN A 339 -8.70 -18.53 11.90
C GLN A 339 -10.19 -18.22 11.83
N GLU A 340 -10.51 -16.93 11.74
CA GLU A 340 -11.88 -16.43 11.64
C GLU A 340 -11.98 -15.44 10.47
N THR A 341 -13.21 -15.23 9.98
CA THR A 341 -13.53 -14.24 8.95
C THR A 341 -14.49 -13.24 9.56
N PHE A 342 -14.15 -11.96 9.46
CA PHE A 342 -14.95 -10.89 10.03
C PHE A 342 -15.90 -10.37 8.96
N SER A 343 -17.08 -9.90 9.36
CA SER A 343 -18.01 -9.26 8.44
C SER A 343 -17.95 -7.75 8.62
N ASP A 344 -17.77 -7.03 7.53
CA ASP A 344 -17.85 -5.58 7.48
C ASP A 344 -19.27 -5.06 7.12
N GLY A 345 -20.25 -5.97 7.01
CA GLY A 345 -21.61 -5.64 6.59
C GLY A 345 -21.79 -5.44 5.08
N GLY A 346 -20.83 -5.86 4.26
CA GLY A 346 -20.85 -5.71 2.80
C GLY A 346 -20.36 -4.33 2.33
N ILE A 347 -19.40 -3.75 3.06
CA ILE A 347 -18.77 -2.48 2.68
C ILE A 347 -17.73 -2.71 1.59
N SER A 348 -16.85 -3.68 1.81
CA SER A 348 -15.92 -4.24 0.85
C SER A 348 -16.56 -5.47 0.17
N ASP A 349 -16.07 -5.81 -1.01
CA ASP A 349 -16.33 -7.08 -1.67
C ASP A 349 -15.41 -8.21 -1.16
N HIS A 350 -14.49 -7.90 -0.25
CA HIS A 350 -13.64 -8.84 0.51
C HIS A 350 -14.16 -9.05 1.95
N SER A 351 -13.72 -10.15 2.58
CA SER A 351 -14.16 -10.57 3.94
C SER A 351 -13.05 -11.18 4.77
#